data_AF-Q571L4-F1
#
_entry.id   AF-Q571L4-F1
#
_cell.length_a   1.000
_cell.length_b   1.000
_cell.length_c   1.000
_cell.angle_alpha   90.00
_cell.angle_beta   90.00
_cell.angle_gamma   90.00
#
_symmetry.space_group_name_H-M   'P 1'
#
loop_
_entity.id
_entity.type
_entity.pdbx_description
1 polymer ?
#
loop_
_entity_poly.entity_id
_entity_poly.type
_entity_poly.pdbx_seq_one_letter_code
_entity_poly.pdbx_strand_id
1 'polypeptide(L)'
;RQVLGGKDRFGPARPARRWARRTAMPPRRSIVEVKVLDVQKRRVPNKHYVYIIRVTWSSGATEAIYRRYSKFFDLQMQMLDKFPMEGGQKDPKQRIIPFLPGKILFRRSHIRDVAVKRLIPIDEYCKVS
;
A
#
# COMPACT_ATOMS: atom_id res chain seq x y z
N ARG A 1 -69.32 34.03 30.77
CA ARG A 1 -68.37 35.11 31.15
C ARG A 1 -66.99 34.67 30.66
N GLN A 2 -66.51 35.21 29.54
CA GLN A 2 -65.45 36.25 29.46
C GLN A 2 -64.12 35.77 30.09
N VAL A 3 -62.92 35.84 29.49
CA VAL A 3 -62.37 36.62 28.37
C VAL A 3 -60.94 36.08 28.02
N LEU A 4 -60.64 36.07 26.70
CA LEU A 4 -59.39 36.35 25.94
C LEU A 4 -57.96 36.13 26.48
N GLY A 5 -57.09 35.69 25.55
CA GLY A 5 -55.64 35.99 25.47
C GLY A 5 -54.75 34.74 25.57
N GLY A 6 -53.97 34.28 24.58
CA GLY A 6 -53.27 34.97 23.49
C GLY A 6 -51.77 34.98 23.79
N LYS A 7 -50.97 34.07 23.20
CA LYS A 7 -49.63 34.36 22.62
C LYS A 7 -48.95 33.10 22.10
N ASP A 8 -48.80 33.10 20.77
CA ASP A 8 -47.90 32.26 20.02
C ASP A 8 -46.47 32.41 20.55
N ARG A 9 -45.92 31.34 21.14
CA ARG A 9 -44.50 31.27 21.45
C ARG A 9 -43.79 30.50 20.35
N PHE A 10 -43.56 31.19 19.24
CA PHE A 10 -42.47 30.85 18.33
C PHE A 10 -41.16 30.97 19.12
N GLY A 11 -40.60 29.83 19.54
CA GLY A 11 -39.23 29.76 20.04
C GLY A 11 -38.24 30.14 18.94
N PRO A 12 -37.07 30.69 19.27
CA PRO A 12 -36.09 31.08 18.26
C PRO A 12 -35.66 29.83 17.47
N ALA A 13 -35.71 29.95 16.14
CA ALA A 13 -35.15 28.97 15.24
C ALA A 13 -33.70 28.68 15.65
N ARG A 14 -33.39 27.41 15.95
CA ARG A 14 -32.02 26.97 16.19
C ARG A 14 -31.16 27.45 15.02
N PRO A 15 -30.05 28.15 15.24
CA PRO A 15 -29.18 28.51 14.13
C PRO A 15 -28.72 27.21 13.50
N ALA A 16 -29.06 27.04 12.21
CA ALA A 16 -28.49 26.00 11.38
C ALA A 16 -26.97 26.20 11.48
N ARG A 17 -26.29 25.32 12.23
CA ARG A 17 -24.83 25.26 12.27
C ARG A 17 -24.36 24.78 10.91
N ARG A 18 -24.36 25.71 9.95
CA ARG A 18 -23.57 25.71 8.73
C ARG A 18 -22.13 25.60 9.17
N TRP A 19 -21.56 24.41 9.08
CA TRP A 19 -20.24 24.17 8.50
C TRP A 19 -20.25 22.71 8.02
N ALA A 20 -20.71 22.51 6.79
CA ALA A 20 -20.22 21.39 6.02
C ALA A 20 -18.69 21.55 5.97
N ARG A 21 -17.98 20.85 6.84
CA ARG A 21 -16.59 20.51 6.58
C ARG A 21 -16.64 19.63 5.34
N ARG A 22 -16.58 20.26 4.16
CA ARG A 22 -15.88 19.66 3.03
C ARG A 22 -14.49 19.36 3.58
N THR A 23 -14.30 18.16 4.13
CA THR A 23 -12.96 17.61 4.27
C THR A 23 -12.46 17.58 2.84
N ALA A 24 -11.65 18.59 2.47
CA ALA A 24 -10.85 18.52 1.27
C ALA A 24 -10.21 17.14 1.29
N MET A 25 -10.37 16.38 0.21
CA MET A 25 -9.71 15.07 0.09
C MET A 25 -8.25 15.29 0.52
N PRO A 26 -7.74 14.49 1.48
CA PRO A 26 -6.35 14.60 1.87
C PRO A 26 -5.51 14.58 0.58
N PRO A 27 -4.48 15.44 0.48
CA PRO A 27 -3.65 15.49 -0.72
C PRO A 27 -3.20 14.06 -1.05
N ARG A 28 -3.34 13.69 -2.32
CA ARG A 28 -3.03 12.34 -2.79
C ARG A 28 -1.57 12.05 -2.45
N ARG A 29 -1.34 11.19 -1.46
CA ARG A 29 -0.01 10.66 -1.14
C ARG A 29 0.33 9.65 -2.21
N SER A 30 1.33 9.96 -3.02
CA SER A 30 1.93 9.03 -3.96
C SER A 30 3.32 8.65 -3.47
N ILE A 31 3.76 7.45 -3.87
CA ILE A 31 5.13 7.00 -3.65
C ILE A 31 6.00 7.66 -4.72
N VAL A 32 7.12 8.24 -4.31
CA VAL A 32 8.10 8.88 -5.21
C VAL A 32 9.30 7.98 -5.42
N GLU A 33 9.77 7.33 -4.37
CA GLU A 33 10.94 6.47 -4.44
C GLU A 33 10.80 5.29 -3.47
N VAL A 34 11.24 4.11 -3.91
CA VAL A 34 11.35 2.91 -3.07
C VAL A 34 12.77 2.35 -3.18
N LYS A 35 13.39 2.08 -2.04
CA LYS A 35 14.73 1.46 -1.95
C LYS A 35 14.71 0.28 -1.00
N VAL A 36 15.21 -0.86 -1.43
CA VAL A 36 15.37 -2.05 -0.60
C VAL A 36 16.78 -2.04 -0.02
N LEU A 37 16.88 -1.75 1.28
CA LEU A 37 18.16 -1.47 1.93
C LEU A 37 18.88 -2.74 2.37
N ASP A 38 18.16 -3.65 3.04
CA ASP A 38 18.77 -4.83 3.66
C ASP A 38 17.73 -5.94 3.94
N VAL A 39 18.21 -7.09 4.41
CA VAL A 39 17.43 -8.22 4.89
C VAL A 39 17.71 -8.47 6.37
N GLN A 40 16.67 -8.37 7.19
CA GLN A 40 16.74 -8.64 8.62
C GLN A 40 16.18 -10.02 8.96
N LYS A 41 16.91 -10.79 9.76
CA LYS A 41 16.40 -12.01 10.41
C LYS A 41 15.57 -11.65 11.63
N ARG A 42 14.33 -12.14 11.70
CA ARG A 42 13.46 -12.04 12.88
C ARG A 42 13.21 -13.42 13.46
N ARG A 43 13.01 -13.48 14.78
CA ARG A 43 12.80 -14.74 15.52
C ARG A 43 11.35 -14.95 15.98
N VAL A 44 10.58 -13.87 16.15
CA VAL A 44 9.18 -13.90 16.62
C VAL A 44 8.25 -13.49 15.48
N PRO A 45 7.11 -14.18 15.22
CA PRO A 45 6.61 -15.36 15.94
C PRO A 45 7.40 -16.64 15.64
N ASN A 46 8.08 -16.71 14.50
CA ASN A 46 8.98 -17.80 14.11
C ASN A 46 10.18 -17.23 13.35
N LYS A 47 11.24 -18.03 13.12
CA LYS A 47 12.39 -17.61 12.29
C LYS A 47 11.94 -17.23 10.87
N HIS A 48 12.07 -15.96 10.51
CA HIS A 48 11.77 -15.47 9.16
C HIS A 48 12.69 -14.31 8.76
N TYR A 49 12.76 -14.04 7.47
CA TYR A 49 13.53 -12.92 6.91
C TYR A 49 12.56 -11.86 6.38
N VAL A 50 12.85 -10.58 6.69
CA VAL A 50 12.12 -9.42 6.19
C VAL A 50 13.08 -8.50 5.44
N TYR A 51 12.60 -7.90 4.36
CA TYR A 51 13.28 -6.84 3.66
C TYR A 51 13.00 -5.51 4.37
N ILE A 52 14.05 -4.72 4.58
CA ILE A 52 13.97 -3.34 5.05
C ILE A 52 13.83 -2.47 3.80
N ILE A 53 12.69 -1.80 3.68
CA ILE A 53 12.35 -1.03 2.48
C ILE A 53 12.10 0.41 2.92
N ARG A 54 12.82 1.33 2.32
CA ARG A 54 12.62 2.76 2.52
C ARG A 54 11.70 3.28 1.44
N VAL A 55 10.63 3.94 1.84
CA VAL A 55 9.62 4.55 0.97
C VAL A 55 9.67 6.06 1.17
N THR A 56 9.86 6.79 0.09
CA THR A 56 9.79 8.25 0.04
C THR A 56 8.45 8.64 -0.55
N TRP A 57 7.66 9.42 0.19
CA TRP A 57 6.35 9.91 -0.21
C TRP A 57 6.46 11.25 -0.93
N SER A 58 5.41 11.63 -1.68
CA SER A 58 5.31 12.93 -2.36
C SER A 58 5.35 14.14 -1.42
N SER A 59 5.08 13.94 -0.12
CA SER A 59 5.24 14.96 0.91
C SER A 59 6.70 15.15 1.38
N GLY A 60 7.66 14.42 0.82
CA GLY A 60 9.07 14.40 1.28
C GLY A 60 9.31 13.51 2.51
N ALA A 61 8.24 13.12 3.21
CA ALA A 61 8.30 12.15 4.30
C ALA A 61 8.91 10.82 3.83
N THR A 62 9.82 10.28 4.64
CA THR A 62 10.46 8.98 4.37
C THR A 62 10.13 8.02 5.51
N GLU A 63 9.70 6.81 5.16
CA GLU A 63 9.33 5.78 6.12
C GLU A 63 10.02 4.45 5.79
N ALA A 64 10.38 3.69 6.81
CA ALA A 64 10.92 2.34 6.65
C ALA A 64 9.82 1.30 6.93
N ILE A 65 9.54 0.45 5.95
CA ILE A 65 8.61 -0.67 6.07
C ILE A 65 9.36 -2.00 6.03
N TYR A 66 8.77 -3.00 6.67
CA TYR A 66 9.32 -4.35 6.74
C TYR A 66 8.36 -5.34 6.12
N ARG A 67 8.79 -6.03 5.06
CA ARG A 67 7.93 -6.97 4.30
C ARG A 67 8.66 -8.27 4.01
N ARG A 68 7.90 -9.37 3.98
CA ARG A 68 8.41 -10.69 3.56
C ARG A 68 8.29 -10.83 2.05
N TYR A 69 9.13 -11.69 1.48
CA TYR A 69 9.08 -12.04 0.06
C TYR A 69 7.68 -12.39 -0.45
N SER A 70 6.92 -13.15 0.35
CA SER A 70 5.59 -13.61 -0.02
C SER A 70 4.67 -12.46 -0.43
N LYS A 71 4.80 -11.29 0.19
CA LYS A 71 3.95 -10.13 -0.13
C LYS A 71 4.24 -9.52 -1.48
N PHE A 72 5.49 -9.55 -1.94
CA PHE A 72 5.83 -9.15 -3.31
C PHE A 72 5.29 -10.15 -4.33
N PHE A 73 5.42 -11.44 -4.03
CA PHE A 73 4.90 -12.49 -4.90
C PHE A 73 3.37 -12.44 -5.02
N ASP A 74 2.65 -12.26 -3.90
CA ASP A 74 1.20 -12.12 -3.89
C ASP A 74 0.76 -10.90 -4.73
N LEU A 75 1.46 -9.77 -4.60
CA LEU A 75 1.21 -8.56 -5.39
C LEU A 75 1.43 -8.81 -6.89
N GLN A 76 2.53 -9.46 -7.26
CA GLN A 76 2.82 -9.80 -8.65
C GLN A 76 1.71 -10.67 -9.25
N MET A 77 1.24 -11.68 -8.53
CA MET A 77 0.15 -12.53 -9.01
C MET A 77 -1.13 -11.74 -9.21
N GLN A 78 -1.46 -10.84 -8.28
CA GLN A 78 -2.64 -9.96 -8.42
C GLN A 78 -2.52 -8.97 -9.57
N MET A 79 -1.32 -8.46 -9.85
CA MET A 79 -1.08 -7.58 -11.01
C MET A 79 -1.24 -8.35 -12.31
N LEU A 80 -0.66 -9.54 -12.44
CA LEU A 80 -0.78 -10.36 -13.65
C LEU A 80 -2.21 -10.82 -13.92
N ASP A 81 -2.98 -11.12 -12.87
CA ASP A 81 -4.39 -11.51 -12.98
C ASP A 81 -5.28 -10.34 -13.46
N LYS A 82 -5.02 -9.14 -12.95
CA LYS A 82 -5.78 -7.93 -13.33
C LYS A 82 -5.35 -7.32 -14.67
N PHE A 83 -4.09 -7.48 -15.02
CA PHE A 83 -3.45 -6.89 -16.20
C PHE A 83 -2.76 -7.98 -17.04
N PRO A 84 -3.54 -8.92 -17.62
CA PRO A 84 -2.98 -10.07 -18.33
C PRO A 84 -2.25 -9.67 -19.62
N MET A 85 -2.68 -8.58 -20.26
CA MET A 85 -2.06 -8.06 -21.48
C MET A 85 -0.67 -7.47 -21.18
N GLU A 86 -0.58 -6.61 -20.16
CA GLU A 86 0.64 -5.99 -19.65
C GLU A 86 1.58 -7.02 -19.00
N GLY A 87 1.03 -8.14 -18.52
CA GLY A 87 1.76 -9.32 -18.07
C GLY A 87 2.40 -10.13 -19.19
N GLY A 88 2.07 -9.81 -20.45
CA GLY A 88 2.56 -10.50 -21.64
C GLY A 88 1.95 -11.89 -21.84
N GLN A 89 0.73 -12.14 -21.37
CA GLN A 89 0.07 -13.45 -21.49
C GLN A 89 -0.26 -13.78 -22.95
N LYS A 90 -0.54 -12.76 -23.78
CA LYS A 90 -0.82 -12.91 -25.21
C LYS A 90 0.44 -12.75 -26.08
N ASP A 91 1.27 -11.76 -25.78
CA ASP A 91 2.56 -11.54 -26.46
C ASP A 91 3.66 -11.20 -25.43
N PRO A 92 4.73 -12.01 -25.32
CA PRO A 92 5.87 -11.72 -24.45
C PRO A 92 6.50 -10.35 -24.70
N LYS A 93 6.43 -9.81 -25.93
CA LYS A 93 7.01 -8.51 -26.29
C LYS A 93 6.24 -7.32 -25.72
N GLN A 94 4.97 -7.50 -25.40
CA GLN A 94 4.11 -6.45 -24.81
C GLN A 94 4.17 -6.42 -23.28
N ARG A 95 5.03 -7.25 -22.67
CA ARG A 95 5.15 -7.32 -21.23
C ARG A 95 5.85 -6.08 -20.67
N ILE A 96 5.12 -5.31 -19.87
CA ILE A 96 5.66 -4.17 -19.11
C ILE A 96 5.80 -4.50 -17.62
N ILE A 97 5.07 -5.51 -17.12
CA ILE A 97 5.15 -5.91 -15.71
C ILE A 97 6.51 -6.59 -15.45
N PRO A 98 7.33 -6.06 -14.53
CA PRO A 98 8.68 -6.57 -14.30
C PRO A 98 8.68 -8.02 -13.80
N PHE A 99 9.78 -8.71 -14.04
CA PHE A 99 9.96 -10.07 -13.58
C PHE A 99 10.38 -10.07 -12.10
N LEU A 100 9.66 -10.84 -11.29
CA LEU A 100 10.03 -11.14 -9.92
C LEU A 100 10.56 -12.58 -9.86
N PRO A 101 11.58 -12.90 -9.03
CA PRO A 101 12.07 -14.26 -8.91
C PRO A 101 10.95 -15.28 -8.62
N GLY A 102 11.05 -16.48 -9.17
CA GLY A 102 10.06 -17.52 -8.91
C GLY A 102 9.94 -17.85 -7.42
N LYS A 103 8.74 -18.24 -6.98
CA LYS A 103 8.57 -18.85 -5.66
C LYS A 103 9.24 -20.23 -5.67
N ILE A 104 10.14 -20.46 -4.72
CA ILE A 104 10.80 -21.76 -4.55
C ILE A 104 9.79 -22.69 -3.88
N LEU A 105 9.28 -23.69 -4.62
CA LEU A 105 8.27 -24.63 -4.15
C LEU A 105 8.86 -25.93 -3.58
N PHE A 106 10.05 -26.34 -4.03
CA PHE A 106 10.66 -27.63 -3.68
C PHE A 106 11.96 -27.54 -2.86
N ARG A 107 12.35 -26.34 -2.40
CA ARG A 107 13.52 -26.15 -1.50
C ARG A 107 13.19 -25.28 -0.30
N ARG A 108 14.09 -25.25 0.69
CA ARG A 108 14.01 -24.35 1.86
C ARG A 108 14.11 -22.89 1.41
N SER A 109 12.97 -22.23 1.25
CA SER A 109 12.88 -20.81 0.84
C SER A 109 13.07 -19.81 1.99
N HIS A 110 13.14 -20.29 3.23
CA HIS A 110 13.16 -19.54 4.48
C HIS A 110 14.56 -19.62 5.12
N ILE A 111 15.57 -19.40 4.27
CA ILE A 111 16.99 -19.40 4.61
C ILE A 111 17.61 -18.05 4.23
N ARG A 112 18.72 -17.70 4.89
CA ARG A 112 19.39 -16.39 4.73
C ARG A 112 19.79 -16.16 3.28
N ASP A 113 20.46 -17.15 2.69
CA ASP A 113 21.06 -17.01 1.37
C ASP A 113 20.03 -16.72 0.28
N VAL A 114 18.85 -17.34 0.36
CA VAL A 114 17.73 -17.06 -0.54
C VAL A 114 17.24 -15.63 -0.35
N ALA A 115 17.11 -15.18 0.89
CA ALA A 115 16.63 -13.83 1.17
C ALA A 115 17.62 -12.76 0.67
N VAL A 116 18.92 -12.96 0.91
CA VAL A 116 20.00 -12.05 0.46
C VAL A 116 20.13 -12.03 -1.06
N LYS A 117 20.13 -13.20 -1.73
CA LYS A 117 20.20 -13.28 -3.20
C LYS A 117 19.05 -12.56 -3.91
N ARG A 118 17.90 -12.46 -3.23
CA ARG A 118 16.70 -11.78 -3.74
C ARG A 118 16.70 -10.27 -3.50
N LEU A 119 17.65 -9.72 -2.74
CA LEU A 119 17.67 -8.30 -2.39
C LEU A 119 17.76 -7.42 -3.65
N ILE A 120 18.74 -7.68 -4.52
CA ILE A 120 18.94 -6.91 -5.76
C ILE A 120 17.74 -7.03 -6.71
N PRO A 121 17.23 -8.23 -7.06
CA PRO A 121 16.06 -8.34 -7.91
C PRO A 121 14.80 -7.66 -7.36
N ILE A 122 14.61 -7.63 -6.04
CA ILE A 122 13.46 -6.95 -5.43
C ILE A 122 13.65 -5.43 -5.49
N ASP A 123 14.86 -4.94 -5.28
CA ASP A 123 15.16 -3.51 -5.43
C ASP A 123 14.90 -3.02 -6.86
N GLU A 124 15.35 -3.79 -7.85
CA GLU A 124 15.07 -3.52 -9.27
C GLU A 124 13.56 -3.56 -9.56
N TYR A 125 12.86 -4.57 -9.05
CA TYR A 125 11.41 -4.68 -9.18
C TYR A 125 10.67 -3.45 -8.64
N CYS A 126 11.10 -2.92 -7.49
CA CYS A 126 10.52 -1.74 -6.86
C CYS A 126 10.84 -0.42 -7.57
N LYS A 127 11.87 -0.37 -8.43
CA LYS A 127 12.21 0.84 -9.21
C LYS A 127 11.41 0.96 -10.50
N VAL A 128 11.00 -0.18 -11.07
CA VAL A 128 10.27 -0.24 -12.33
C VAL A 128 8.75 -0.19 -12.13
N SER A 129 8.27 -0.64 -10.96
CA SER A 129 6.84 -0.68 -10.60
C SER A 129 6.35 0.64 -10.02
#